data_AF-A0AB38GTV2-F1
#
_entry.id   AF-A0AB38GTV2-F1
#
_cell.length_a   1.000
_cell.length_b   1.000
_cell.length_c   1.000
_cell.angle_alpha   90.00
_cell.angle_beta   90.00
_cell.angle_gamma   90.00
#
_symmetry.space_group_name_H-M   'P 1'
#
loop_
_entity.id
_entity.type
_entity.pdbx_description
1 polymer ?
#
loop_
_entity_poly.entity_id
_entity_poly.type
_entity_poly.pdbx_seq_one_letter_code
_entity_poly.pdbx_strand_id
1 'polypeptide(L)'
;MTVKYYAILTNQGAARLANATMLGSKLNLTQMAVGDANGVLPTPDPAQTKLINQKRIAPLNLLSVDPNNQSQIIAEQIIPENEGGFWIREIGLYDDEGVLIAVANCPETYKPQLQEGSGRTQTIRMILVVTNTEAITLKIDPSVVLATRKYVDDKISEHEQSRRHPDASLTVKGFTQLSSAISSESETLAATPKAVKAAYDLANGKYTAQNATTTQKGIVQLSSATNSTSETLAATPNAVKAVMDETNKKAPLNSPALTGTPTTPTAPQGTNSTQIASTAFVMAAIAALVDSSPDALNTLNELAAALGNDPNFATTMTNALAGKQPKDATLTALAELATSADKLPYFTGADRAALTALTSVGRTILGKTSTQGVLDYLGLGEAAKKNVGTGTNQIPDMGSFTLSVSGTGYQKLPSGFILQWGSIGAPGIAQDVVTHFPIAFPNRCLRVLVSQDYTPDSGSVGYIACAGFSPDPVKFISRASTPGLGASFLALGC
;
A
#
# COMPACT_ATOMS: atom_id res chain seq x y z
N MET A 1 55.21 114.15 7.70
CA MET A 1 54.76 112.85 8.25
C MET A 1 55.72 111.79 7.73
N THR A 2 56.61 111.29 8.57
CA THR A 2 57.52 110.18 8.23
C THR A 2 56.67 108.95 7.95
N VAL A 3 56.60 108.52 6.68
CA VAL A 3 55.83 107.34 6.26
C VAL A 3 56.46 106.12 6.94
N LYS A 4 55.66 105.34 7.67
CA LYS A 4 56.16 104.23 8.50
C LYS A 4 56.68 103.05 7.65
N TYR A 5 56.13 102.86 6.45
CA TYR A 5 56.53 101.81 5.51
C TYR A 5 56.79 102.42 4.15
N TYR A 6 57.94 102.16 3.57
CA TYR A 6 58.34 102.75 2.29
C TYR A 6 59.37 101.87 1.58
N ALA A 7 59.44 102.05 0.27
CA ALA A 7 60.41 101.41 -0.60
C ALA A 7 61.45 102.44 -1.05
N ILE A 8 62.72 102.05 -1.08
CA ILE A 8 63.81 102.85 -1.64
C ILE A 8 64.63 102.03 -2.62
N LEU A 9 65.28 102.73 -3.55
CA LEU A 9 66.37 102.16 -4.34
C LEU A 9 67.63 102.06 -3.49
N THR A 10 68.35 100.95 -3.62
CA THR A 10 69.71 100.84 -3.07
C THR A 10 70.67 101.67 -3.93
N ASN A 11 71.85 102.00 -3.40
CA ASN A 11 72.90 102.70 -4.17
C ASN A 11 73.29 101.90 -5.42
N GLN A 12 73.26 100.56 -5.34
CA GLN A 12 73.49 99.69 -6.49
C GLN A 12 72.33 99.71 -7.49
N GLY A 13 71.09 99.67 -6.99
CA GLY A 13 69.90 99.74 -7.84
C GLY A 13 69.76 101.07 -8.57
N ALA A 14 70.05 102.18 -7.90
CA ALA A 14 70.08 103.51 -8.53
C ALA A 14 71.16 103.59 -9.62
N ALA A 15 72.36 103.07 -9.37
CA ALA A 15 73.44 103.03 -10.37
C ALA A 15 73.08 102.14 -11.58
N ARG A 16 72.47 100.97 -11.35
CA ARG A 16 72.05 100.05 -12.44
C ARG A 16 70.88 100.61 -13.25
N LEU A 17 69.90 101.23 -12.61
CA LEU A 17 68.80 101.89 -13.29
C LEU A 17 69.28 103.09 -14.13
N ALA A 18 70.24 103.86 -13.60
CA ALA A 18 70.89 104.94 -14.35
C ALA A 18 71.68 104.41 -15.55
N ASN A 19 72.44 103.32 -15.39
CA ASN A 19 73.18 102.69 -16.48
C ASN A 19 72.25 102.11 -17.56
N ALA A 20 71.16 101.44 -17.18
CA ALA A 20 70.17 100.91 -18.12
C ALA A 20 69.55 102.05 -18.95
N THR A 21 69.20 103.16 -18.28
CA THR A 21 68.68 104.36 -18.95
C THR A 21 69.70 104.99 -19.91
N MET A 22 70.99 105.00 -19.55
CA MET A 22 72.05 105.60 -20.36
C MET A 22 72.46 104.73 -21.57
N LEU A 23 72.45 103.41 -21.43
CA LEU A 23 72.83 102.45 -22.48
C LEU A 23 71.66 102.02 -23.38
N GLY A 24 70.42 102.40 -23.05
CA GLY A 24 69.22 101.95 -23.76
C GLY A 24 68.89 100.47 -23.55
N SER A 25 69.52 99.82 -22.57
CA SER A 25 69.21 98.46 -22.15
C SER A 25 68.11 98.45 -21.09
N LYS A 26 67.40 97.33 -20.94
CA LYS A 26 66.36 97.19 -19.92
C LYS A 26 66.88 96.41 -18.72
N LEU A 27 66.63 96.95 -17.53
CA LEU A 27 66.86 96.29 -16.25
C LEU A 27 65.75 95.25 -16.04
N ASN A 28 66.14 93.99 -15.98
CA ASN A 28 65.21 92.89 -15.74
C ASN A 28 65.08 92.65 -14.24
N LEU A 29 64.00 93.14 -13.63
CA LEU A 29 63.65 92.71 -12.29
C LEU A 29 62.98 91.34 -12.40
N THR A 30 63.63 90.31 -11.87
CA THR A 30 63.20 88.93 -12.08
C THR A 30 62.65 88.29 -10.83
N GLN A 31 63.18 88.66 -9.66
CA GLN A 31 62.88 88.00 -8.40
C GLN A 31 62.50 89.02 -7.31
N MET A 32 61.55 88.61 -6.48
CA MET A 32 61.25 89.28 -5.22
C MET A 32 61.57 88.33 -4.08
N ALA A 33 62.25 88.86 -3.07
CA ALA A 33 62.55 88.17 -1.84
C ALA A 33 61.83 88.83 -0.66
N VAL A 34 61.52 88.01 0.33
CA VAL A 34 60.91 88.40 1.59
C VAL A 34 61.72 87.85 2.75
N GLY A 35 61.84 88.63 3.83
CA GLY A 35 62.62 88.30 5.00
C GLY A 35 61.95 88.71 6.32
N ASP A 36 62.41 88.12 7.41
CA ASP A 36 61.88 88.38 8.76
C ASP A 36 62.70 89.39 9.57
N ALA A 37 63.82 89.88 8.99
CA ALA A 37 64.76 90.82 9.57
C ALA A 37 65.20 90.49 11.00
N ASN A 38 65.40 89.20 11.31
CA ASN A 38 65.82 88.70 12.63
C ASN A 38 64.87 89.10 13.79
N GLY A 39 63.59 89.34 13.51
CA GLY A 39 62.60 89.63 14.55
C GLY A 39 62.29 91.11 14.76
N VAL A 40 63.03 92.03 14.14
CA VAL A 40 62.89 93.48 14.35
C VAL A 40 62.51 94.17 13.03
N LEU A 41 61.57 95.11 13.06
CA LEU A 41 61.20 95.89 11.88
C LEU A 41 62.40 96.71 11.37
N PRO A 42 62.92 96.44 10.17
CA PRO A 42 64.10 97.13 9.68
C PRO A 42 63.76 98.51 9.12
N THR A 43 64.73 99.42 9.19
CA THR A 43 64.68 100.70 8.45
C THR A 43 65.44 100.52 7.14
N PRO A 44 64.78 100.66 5.97
CA PRO A 44 65.45 100.53 4.68
C PRO A 44 66.62 101.52 4.55
N ASP A 45 67.80 101.02 4.20
CA ASP A 45 69.04 101.80 4.02
C ASP A 45 69.56 101.65 2.58
N PRO A 46 69.79 102.76 1.84
CA PRO A 46 70.35 102.71 0.48
C PRO A 46 71.67 101.94 0.36
N ALA A 47 72.47 101.84 1.42
CA ALA A 47 73.74 101.10 1.39
C ALA A 47 73.58 99.57 1.46
N GLN A 48 72.36 99.04 1.65
CA GLN A 48 72.13 97.60 1.73
C GLN A 48 72.44 96.88 0.41
N THR A 49 73.21 95.80 0.50
CA THR A 49 73.51 94.90 -0.62
C THR A 49 72.75 93.58 -0.57
N LYS A 50 72.14 93.25 0.57
CA LYS A 50 71.32 92.05 0.82
C LYS A 50 70.31 92.32 1.93
N LEU A 51 69.23 91.53 1.97
CA LEU A 51 68.27 91.53 3.08
C LEU A 51 68.94 91.05 4.38
N ILE A 52 68.44 91.50 5.52
CA ILE A 52 69.02 91.21 6.84
C ILE A 52 68.86 89.72 7.17
N ASN A 53 67.68 89.14 6.91
CA ASN A 53 67.43 87.71 7.02
C ASN A 53 66.39 87.24 5.99
N GLN A 54 66.87 86.89 4.79
CA GLN A 54 66.04 86.38 3.71
C GLN A 54 65.44 85.01 4.05
N LYS A 55 64.12 84.87 3.89
CA LYS A 55 63.40 83.60 4.08
C LYS A 55 62.99 82.94 2.79
N ARG A 56 62.60 83.75 1.80
CA ARG A 56 62.14 83.24 0.50
C ARG A 56 62.54 84.21 -0.60
N ILE A 57 62.94 83.67 -1.73
CA ILE A 57 63.09 84.39 -3.00
C ILE A 57 62.42 83.56 -4.09
N ALA A 58 61.64 84.21 -4.95
CA ALA A 58 61.05 83.54 -6.11
C ALA A 58 60.80 84.53 -7.25
N PRO A 59 60.47 84.05 -8.46
CA PRO A 59 60.15 84.92 -9.58
C PRO A 59 58.96 85.85 -9.30
N LEU A 60 58.94 87.00 -9.99
CA LEU A 60 57.79 87.90 -10.01
C LEU A 60 56.62 87.30 -10.81
N ASN A 61 55.40 87.48 -10.32
CA ASN A 61 54.16 87.09 -11.00
C ASN A 61 53.63 88.23 -11.89
N LEU A 62 53.72 89.46 -11.40
CA LEU A 62 53.33 90.65 -12.14
C LEU A 62 54.37 91.76 -11.93
N LEU A 63 54.78 92.39 -13.02
CA LEU A 63 55.54 93.63 -13.01
C LEU A 63 54.94 94.56 -14.04
N SER A 64 54.23 95.60 -13.59
CA SER A 64 53.57 96.58 -14.44
C SER A 64 53.82 98.01 -13.95
N VAL A 65 53.66 98.99 -14.85
CA VAL A 65 53.61 100.42 -14.48
C VAL A 65 52.23 100.72 -13.90
N ASP A 66 52.15 101.57 -12.88
CA ASP A 66 50.86 101.99 -12.33
C ASP A 66 50.06 102.78 -13.39
N PRO A 67 48.82 102.36 -13.74
CA PRO A 67 47.98 103.07 -14.72
C PRO A 67 47.70 104.54 -14.36
N ASN A 68 47.77 104.90 -13.07
CA ASN A 68 47.49 106.25 -12.59
C ASN A 68 48.75 107.10 -12.35
N ASN A 69 49.94 106.48 -12.27
CA ASN A 69 51.20 107.20 -12.10
C ASN A 69 52.35 106.49 -12.84
N GLN A 70 52.71 107.03 -14.00
CA GLN A 70 53.72 106.43 -14.89
C GLN A 70 55.15 106.41 -14.31
N SER A 71 55.42 107.05 -13.18
CA SER A 71 56.72 107.03 -12.48
C SER A 71 56.81 105.96 -11.37
N GLN A 72 55.77 105.14 -11.20
CA GLN A 72 55.74 104.05 -10.23
C GLN A 72 55.64 102.70 -10.93
N ILE A 73 56.46 101.76 -10.48
CA ILE A 73 56.31 100.36 -10.85
C ILE A 73 55.72 99.57 -9.69
N ILE A 74 54.85 98.65 -10.05
CA ILE A 74 54.20 97.71 -9.14
C ILE A 74 54.79 96.34 -9.42
N ALA A 75 55.61 95.86 -8.49
CA ALA A 75 56.10 94.49 -8.49
C ALA A 75 55.23 93.67 -7.55
N GLU A 76 54.67 92.58 -8.05
CA GLU A 76 53.89 91.66 -7.25
C GLU A 76 54.43 90.24 -7.31
N GLN A 77 54.40 89.64 -6.14
CA GLN A 77 54.67 88.24 -5.96
C GLN A 77 53.55 87.62 -5.15
N ILE A 78 53.01 86.52 -5.67
CA ILE A 78 52.04 85.70 -4.94
C ILE A 78 52.83 84.62 -4.22
N ILE A 79 52.67 84.56 -2.90
CA ILE A 79 53.18 83.47 -2.09
C ILE A 79 52.05 82.44 -1.96
N PRO A 80 52.16 81.28 -2.62
CA PRO A 80 51.14 80.23 -2.58
C PRO A 80 51.01 79.63 -1.18
N GLU A 81 49.95 78.87 -0.95
CA GLU A 81 49.62 78.28 0.37
C GLU A 81 50.62 77.22 0.87
N ASN A 82 51.37 76.60 -0.04
CA ASN A 82 52.36 75.56 0.26
C ASN A 82 53.71 76.11 0.76
N GLU A 83 53.95 77.42 0.62
CA GLU A 83 55.17 78.09 1.07
C GLU A 83 54.85 79.14 2.15
N GLY A 84 55.56 79.10 3.28
CA GLY A 84 55.20 79.83 4.49
C GLY A 84 55.96 79.32 5.72
N GLY A 85 55.44 79.55 6.91
CA GLY A 85 56.10 79.25 8.19
C GLY A 85 57.04 80.36 8.68
N PHE A 86 56.95 81.57 8.11
CA PHE A 86 57.83 82.69 8.43
C PHE A 86 57.09 84.04 8.49
N TRP A 87 57.68 84.96 9.26
CA TRP A 87 57.26 86.36 9.30
C TRP A 87 57.86 87.12 8.12
N ILE A 88 57.10 88.09 7.59
CA ILE A 88 57.57 88.99 6.54
C ILE A 88 57.57 90.40 7.13
N ARG A 89 58.75 91.04 7.07
CA ARG A 89 59.01 92.40 7.55
C ARG A 89 59.82 93.23 6.56
N GLU A 90 60.65 92.58 5.75
CA GLU A 90 61.42 93.20 4.67
C GLU A 90 61.12 92.55 3.34
N ILE A 91 61.16 93.37 2.28
CA ILE A 91 60.97 92.96 0.89
C ILE A 91 62.15 93.50 0.09
N GLY A 92 62.74 92.66 -0.75
CA GLY A 92 63.82 93.01 -1.65
C GLY A 92 63.47 92.67 -3.10
N LEU A 93 63.76 93.57 -4.02
CA LEU A 93 63.69 93.33 -5.47
C LEU A 93 65.08 93.10 -6.04
N TYR A 94 65.21 92.02 -6.81
CA TYR A 94 66.47 91.58 -7.39
C TYR A 94 66.40 91.57 -8.92
N ASP A 95 67.52 91.89 -9.54
CA ASP A 95 67.71 91.73 -10.99
C ASP A 95 68.10 90.29 -11.38
N ASP A 96 68.27 90.05 -12.68
CA ASP A 96 68.70 88.78 -13.26
C ASP A 96 70.14 88.36 -12.86
N GLU A 97 70.98 89.29 -12.42
CA GLU A 97 72.32 89.03 -11.88
C GLU A 97 72.32 88.80 -10.36
N GLY A 98 71.15 88.86 -9.72
CA GLY A 98 70.99 88.62 -8.28
C GLY A 98 71.44 89.80 -7.40
N VAL A 99 71.53 91.00 -7.95
CA VAL A 99 71.85 92.23 -7.20
C VAL A 99 70.59 92.84 -6.61
N LEU A 100 70.65 93.27 -5.34
CA LEU A 100 69.52 93.92 -4.66
C LEU A 100 69.32 95.33 -5.21
N ILE A 101 68.26 95.53 -5.98
CA ILE A 101 67.93 96.80 -6.64
C ILE A 101 67.13 97.72 -5.72
N ALA A 102 66.15 97.17 -5.01
CA ALA A 102 65.32 97.97 -4.12
C ALA A 102 64.98 97.19 -2.86
N VAL A 103 64.83 97.92 -1.77
CA VAL A 103 64.48 97.37 -0.45
C VAL A 103 63.33 98.15 0.15
N ALA A 104 62.41 97.45 0.78
CA ALA A 104 61.27 98.01 1.48
C ALA A 104 61.05 97.32 2.81
N ASN A 105 60.50 98.07 3.77
CA ASN A 105 59.92 97.51 4.97
C ASN A 105 58.40 97.38 4.80
N CYS A 106 57.82 96.36 5.42
CA CYS A 106 56.37 96.14 5.43
C CYS A 106 55.86 95.88 6.85
N PRO A 107 54.55 96.07 7.10
CA PRO A 107 53.94 95.68 8.38
C PRO A 107 54.22 94.20 8.66
N GLU A 108 54.50 93.87 9.92
CA GLU A 108 54.77 92.49 10.32
C GLU A 108 53.58 91.60 10.00
N THR A 109 53.78 90.62 9.11
CA THR A 109 52.72 89.71 8.71
C THR A 109 53.23 88.27 8.74
N TYR A 110 52.45 87.37 9.32
CA TYR A 110 52.78 85.94 9.37
C TYR A 110 52.11 85.21 8.23
N LYS A 111 52.92 84.48 7.44
CA LYS A 111 52.44 83.65 6.34
C LYS A 111 52.48 82.19 6.79
N PRO A 112 51.33 81.57 7.16
CA PRO A 112 51.32 80.18 7.58
C PRO A 112 51.58 79.23 6.40
N GLN A 113 52.10 78.06 6.73
CA GLN A 113 52.24 76.93 5.80
C GLN A 113 51.02 76.01 5.90
N LEU A 114 50.62 75.37 4.79
CA LEU A 114 49.46 74.46 4.78
C LEU A 114 49.53 73.36 5.85
N GLN A 115 50.73 72.90 6.22
CA GLN A 115 50.95 71.91 7.29
C GLN A 115 50.57 72.42 8.70
N GLU A 116 50.52 73.73 8.89
CA GLU A 116 50.06 74.38 10.13
C GLU A 116 48.52 74.46 10.21
N GLY A 117 47.81 73.85 9.26
CA GLY A 117 46.35 73.79 9.22
C GLY A 117 45.67 75.01 8.59
N SER A 118 46.43 75.98 8.08
CA SER A 118 45.90 77.15 7.36
C SER A 118 46.72 77.45 6.10
N GLY A 119 46.17 77.08 4.94
CA GLY A 119 46.67 77.52 3.65
C GLY A 119 46.16 78.91 3.34
N ARG A 120 47.03 79.93 3.40
CA ARG A 120 46.71 81.28 2.94
C ARG A 120 47.55 81.59 1.73
N THR A 121 46.96 82.04 0.63
CA THR A 121 47.72 82.66 -0.47
C THR A 121 47.83 84.15 -0.18
N GLN A 122 49.03 84.70 -0.18
CA GLN A 122 49.27 86.10 0.16
C GLN A 122 50.01 86.79 -0.98
N THR A 123 49.43 87.85 -1.51
CA THR A 123 50.07 88.69 -2.52
C THR A 123 50.87 89.79 -1.82
N ILE A 124 52.17 89.82 -2.07
CA ILE A 124 53.05 90.89 -1.65
C ILE A 124 53.23 91.82 -2.84
N ARG A 125 52.88 93.10 -2.62
CA ARG A 125 52.98 94.18 -3.60
C ARG A 125 53.99 95.20 -3.10
N MET A 126 55.06 95.40 -3.86
CA MET A 126 56.02 96.47 -3.65
C MET A 126 55.81 97.54 -4.72
N ILE A 127 55.49 98.74 -4.29
CA ILE A 127 55.39 99.91 -5.16
C ILE A 127 56.68 100.70 -5.02
N LEU A 128 57.40 100.85 -6.13
CA LEU A 128 58.67 101.57 -6.17
C LEU A 128 58.57 102.75 -7.13
N VAL A 129 58.98 103.93 -6.65
CA VAL A 129 59.14 105.11 -7.50
C VAL A 129 60.49 105.02 -8.20
N VAL A 130 60.49 105.13 -9.53
CA VAL A 130 61.69 105.07 -10.36
C VAL A 130 61.75 106.28 -11.29
N THR A 131 62.96 106.71 -11.66
CA THR A 131 63.16 107.89 -12.51
C THR A 131 62.84 107.63 -13.98
N ASN A 132 62.88 106.38 -14.45
CA ASN A 132 62.44 105.98 -15.78
C ASN A 132 61.86 104.54 -15.76
N THR A 133 60.59 104.38 -16.13
CA THR A 133 59.88 103.09 -16.17
C THR A 133 60.10 102.32 -17.48
N GLU A 134 60.53 102.98 -18.56
CA GLU A 134 60.81 102.33 -19.84
C GLU A 134 62.11 101.49 -19.82
N ALA A 135 63.03 101.85 -18.92
CA ALA A 135 64.27 101.14 -18.69
C ALA A 135 64.07 99.82 -17.90
N ILE A 136 62.83 99.37 -17.68
CA ILE A 136 62.50 98.14 -16.93
C ILE A 136 61.66 97.21 -17.80
N THR A 137 61.99 95.91 -17.81
CA THR A 137 61.23 94.90 -18.58
C THR A 137 59.98 94.45 -17.83
N LEU A 138 58.80 94.80 -18.34
CA LEU A 138 57.52 94.40 -17.75
C LEU A 138 57.19 92.93 -18.04
N LYS A 139 56.59 92.24 -17.07
CA LYS A 139 56.18 90.83 -17.19
C LYS A 139 54.74 90.67 -16.69
N ILE A 140 53.87 90.15 -17.56
CA ILE A 140 52.46 89.86 -17.25
C ILE A 140 52.22 88.38 -17.57
N ASP A 141 51.91 87.57 -16.55
CA ASP A 141 51.44 86.20 -16.72
C ASP A 141 49.90 86.18 -16.63
N PRO A 142 49.16 85.95 -17.73
CA PRO A 142 47.70 86.06 -17.77
C PRO A 142 46.95 84.86 -17.16
N SER A 143 47.66 83.85 -16.62
CA SER A 143 47.02 82.67 -16.03
C SER A 143 46.42 82.90 -14.63
N VAL A 144 46.65 84.07 -14.01
CA VAL A 144 46.15 84.39 -12.65
C VAL A 144 45.74 85.87 -12.52
N VAL A 145 44.79 86.35 -13.34
CA VAL A 145 44.28 87.74 -13.22
C VAL A 145 42.75 87.81 -13.30
N LEU A 146 42.10 88.52 -12.37
CA LEU A 146 40.68 88.86 -12.43
C LEU A 146 40.41 89.88 -13.57
N ALA A 147 39.46 89.59 -14.46
CA ALA A 147 39.06 90.48 -15.55
C ALA A 147 38.18 91.66 -15.07
N THR A 148 38.32 92.83 -15.71
CA THR A 148 37.48 94.01 -15.41
C THR A 148 36.08 93.87 -16.04
N ARG A 149 35.04 94.42 -15.39
CA ARG A 149 33.64 94.35 -15.89
C ARG A 149 33.49 94.81 -17.33
N LYS A 150 34.17 95.89 -17.72
CA LYS A 150 34.12 96.43 -19.08
C LYS A 150 34.58 95.42 -20.15
N TYR A 151 35.62 94.63 -19.87
CA TYR A 151 36.07 93.60 -20.80
C TYR A 151 35.01 92.49 -20.99
N VAL A 152 34.22 92.21 -19.95
CA VAL A 152 33.16 91.20 -19.97
C VAL A 152 31.96 91.67 -20.78
N ASP A 153 31.48 92.89 -20.56
CA ASP A 153 30.29 93.42 -21.25
C ASP A 153 30.49 93.53 -22.77
N ASP A 154 31.67 94.01 -23.19
CA ASP A 154 32.02 94.14 -24.61
C ASP A 154 32.04 92.76 -25.32
N LYS A 155 32.46 91.70 -24.64
CA LYS A 155 32.50 90.33 -25.19
C LYS A 155 31.14 89.64 -25.22
N ILE A 156 30.24 89.94 -24.27
CA ILE A 156 28.88 89.39 -24.24
C ILE A 156 28.05 89.96 -25.40
N SER A 157 28.15 91.27 -25.66
CA SER A 157 27.37 91.90 -26.74
C SER A 157 27.77 91.38 -28.14
N GLU A 158 29.05 91.11 -28.39
CA GLU A 158 29.52 90.44 -29.62
C GLU A 158 28.95 89.02 -29.76
N HIS A 159 28.82 88.27 -28.66
CA HIS A 159 28.29 86.91 -28.68
C HIS A 159 26.80 86.88 -29.00
N GLU A 160 26.00 87.76 -28.38
CA GLU A 160 24.54 87.85 -28.56
C GLU A 160 24.13 88.14 -30.01
N GLN A 161 24.91 88.95 -30.73
CA GLN A 161 24.63 89.27 -32.14
C GLN A 161 25.09 88.17 -33.10
N SER A 162 25.95 87.27 -32.65
CA SER A 162 26.44 86.16 -33.47
C SER A 162 25.46 84.97 -33.43
N ARG A 163 25.12 84.41 -34.59
CA ARG A 163 24.49 83.08 -34.68
C ARG A 163 25.50 82.00 -35.05
N ARG A 164 26.77 82.19 -34.68
CA ARG A 164 27.87 81.26 -34.95
C ARG A 164 27.87 80.13 -33.93
N HIS A 165 26.82 79.32 -33.95
CA HIS A 165 26.77 78.06 -33.24
C HIS A 165 26.76 76.91 -34.24
N PRO A 166 27.39 75.77 -33.91
CA PRO A 166 27.38 74.59 -34.78
C PRO A 166 25.96 74.01 -34.90
N ASP A 167 25.69 73.39 -36.04
CA ASP A 167 24.46 72.62 -36.27
C ASP A 167 24.44 71.38 -35.38
N ALA A 168 23.24 70.92 -35.01
CA ALA A 168 23.10 69.71 -34.21
C ALA A 168 23.41 68.45 -35.03
N SER A 169 23.97 67.45 -34.37
CA SER A 169 24.13 66.09 -34.89
C SER A 169 23.59 65.09 -33.87
N LEU A 170 23.58 63.81 -34.24
CA LEU A 170 23.14 62.71 -33.36
C LEU A 170 23.99 62.59 -32.07
N THR A 171 25.19 63.17 -32.04
CA THR A 171 26.14 63.06 -30.93
C THR A 171 26.53 64.41 -30.32
N VAL A 172 26.21 65.52 -30.98
CA VAL A 172 26.61 66.88 -30.55
C VAL A 172 25.41 67.82 -30.60
N LYS A 173 25.17 68.53 -29.50
CA LYS A 173 24.09 69.52 -29.40
C LYS A 173 24.40 70.77 -30.27
N GLY A 174 23.39 71.28 -30.97
CA GLY A 174 23.49 72.45 -31.84
C GLY A 174 22.11 72.94 -32.29
N PHE A 175 22.05 73.81 -33.30
CA PHE A 175 20.78 74.25 -33.90
C PHE A 175 20.33 73.30 -35.03
N THR A 176 19.03 73.11 -35.21
CA THR A 176 18.43 72.28 -36.27
C THR A 176 17.37 73.04 -37.05
N GLN A 177 17.29 72.82 -38.36
CA GLN A 177 16.22 73.38 -39.19
C GLN A 177 14.98 72.46 -39.19
N LEU A 178 13.78 73.06 -39.13
CA LEU A 178 12.51 72.32 -39.09
C LEU A 178 11.99 71.99 -40.50
N SER A 179 11.44 70.78 -40.69
CA SER A 179 10.82 70.33 -41.95
C SER A 179 9.44 69.70 -41.74
N SER A 180 8.50 69.98 -42.66
CA SER A 180 7.14 69.43 -42.63
C SER A 180 6.88 68.36 -43.69
N ALA A 181 7.92 67.86 -44.37
CA ALA A 181 7.80 66.78 -45.35
C ALA A 181 7.67 65.41 -44.66
N ILE A 182 6.79 64.54 -45.17
CA ILE A 182 6.58 63.17 -44.66
C ILE A 182 7.39 62.10 -45.39
N SER A 183 8.17 62.50 -46.40
CA SER A 183 9.00 61.64 -47.25
C SER A 183 10.46 62.11 -47.28
N SER A 184 10.88 62.85 -46.26
CA SER A 184 12.26 63.36 -46.19
C SER A 184 13.20 62.26 -45.70
N GLU A 185 14.33 62.11 -46.38
CA GLU A 185 15.43 61.21 -46.00
C GLU A 185 16.57 61.95 -45.26
N SER A 186 16.37 63.23 -44.94
CA SER A 186 17.40 64.06 -44.30
C SER A 186 17.50 63.77 -42.80
N GLU A 187 18.71 63.45 -42.33
CA GLU A 187 19.01 63.26 -40.90
C GLU A 187 19.38 64.57 -40.18
N THR A 188 19.48 65.69 -40.91
CA THR A 188 19.88 67.00 -40.38
C THR A 188 18.69 67.92 -40.09
N LEU A 189 17.47 67.49 -40.44
CA LEU A 189 16.25 68.27 -40.27
C LEU A 189 15.37 67.64 -39.19
N ALA A 190 14.76 68.47 -38.33
CA ALA A 190 13.80 67.99 -37.34
C ALA A 190 12.36 68.05 -37.89
N ALA A 191 11.61 66.96 -37.71
CA ALA A 191 10.22 66.86 -38.15
C ALA A 191 9.30 67.78 -37.33
N THR A 192 8.39 68.49 -38.00
CA THR A 192 7.34 69.27 -37.32
C THR A 192 6.17 68.38 -36.88
N PRO A 193 5.35 68.81 -35.89
CA PRO A 193 4.12 68.11 -35.54
C PRO A 193 3.17 67.88 -36.74
N LYS A 194 3.21 68.77 -37.74
CA LYS A 194 2.45 68.62 -38.99
C LYS A 194 2.91 67.41 -39.82
N ALA A 195 4.22 67.19 -39.96
CA ALA A 195 4.74 66.00 -40.62
C ALA A 195 4.37 64.72 -39.86
N VAL A 196 4.53 64.75 -38.52
CA VAL A 196 4.18 63.59 -37.67
C VAL A 196 2.70 63.26 -37.77
N LYS A 197 1.80 64.26 -37.73
CA LYS A 197 0.35 64.04 -37.87
C LYS A 197 -0.03 63.49 -39.24
N ALA A 198 0.56 64.01 -40.32
CA ALA A 198 0.29 63.52 -41.66
C ALA A 198 0.80 62.08 -41.89
N ALA A 199 1.96 61.72 -41.33
CA ALA A 199 2.46 60.35 -41.35
C ALA A 199 1.56 59.40 -40.53
N TYR A 200 1.10 59.84 -39.36
CA TYR A 200 0.16 59.08 -38.53
C TYR A 200 -1.18 58.83 -39.23
N ASP A 201 -1.76 59.86 -39.87
CA ASP A 201 -3.04 59.73 -40.57
C ASP A 201 -2.94 58.78 -41.77
N LEU A 202 -1.81 58.82 -42.51
CA LEU A 202 -1.53 57.89 -43.60
C LEU A 202 -1.38 56.44 -43.11
N ALA A 203 -0.72 56.22 -41.97
CA ALA A 203 -0.57 54.89 -41.37
C ALA A 203 -1.92 54.35 -40.86
N ASN A 204 -2.71 55.21 -40.20
CA ASN A 204 -4.03 54.84 -39.67
C ASN A 204 -5.06 54.54 -40.78
N GLY A 205 -4.99 55.25 -41.91
CA GLY A 205 -5.86 55.02 -43.07
C GLY A 205 -5.59 53.72 -43.84
N LYS A 206 -4.40 53.12 -43.71
CA LYS A 206 -4.02 51.86 -44.37
C LYS A 206 -4.53 50.60 -43.64
N TYR A 207 -5.16 50.73 -42.48
CA TYR A 207 -5.57 49.63 -41.59
C TYR A 207 -7.10 49.39 -41.51
N THR A 208 -7.87 49.68 -42.58
CA THR A 208 -9.28 49.29 -42.65
C THR A 208 -9.42 47.93 -43.35
N ALA A 209 -9.18 46.86 -42.60
CA ALA A 209 -9.38 45.50 -43.10
C ALA A 209 -10.88 45.25 -43.35
N GLN A 210 -11.27 45.14 -44.63
CA GLN A 210 -12.62 44.69 -45.00
C GLN A 210 -12.76 43.18 -44.81
N ASN A 211 -13.96 42.71 -44.48
CA ASN A 211 -14.25 41.27 -44.37
C ASN A 211 -14.06 40.59 -45.74
N ALA A 212 -13.46 39.40 -45.76
CA ALA A 212 -13.35 38.63 -46.99
C ALA A 212 -14.73 38.09 -47.41
N THR A 213 -14.93 37.96 -48.72
CA THR A 213 -16.05 37.24 -49.32
C THR A 213 -15.51 36.14 -50.24
N THR A 214 -16.37 35.29 -50.77
CA THR A 214 -15.98 34.27 -51.76
C THR A 214 -15.44 34.88 -53.07
N THR A 215 -15.61 36.18 -53.29
CA THR A 215 -15.17 36.92 -54.49
C THR A 215 -14.16 38.03 -54.21
N GLN A 216 -13.88 38.37 -52.94
CA GLN A 216 -12.99 39.47 -52.55
C GLN A 216 -12.08 39.07 -51.36
N LYS A 217 -10.78 39.34 -51.48
CA LYS A 217 -9.81 39.09 -50.39
C LYS A 217 -10.02 40.09 -49.23
N GLY A 218 -9.93 39.60 -48.00
CA GLY A 218 -10.12 40.39 -46.77
C GLY A 218 -9.75 39.62 -45.51
N ILE A 219 -10.18 40.10 -44.33
CA ILE A 219 -10.03 39.39 -43.05
C ILE A 219 -11.20 38.43 -42.79
N VAL A 220 -10.94 37.28 -42.18
CA VAL A 220 -11.94 36.24 -41.85
C VAL A 220 -11.80 35.84 -40.39
N GLN A 221 -12.91 35.72 -39.68
CA GLN A 221 -12.92 35.21 -38.31
C GLN A 221 -12.90 33.67 -38.32
N LEU A 222 -12.01 33.07 -37.53
CA LEU A 222 -11.89 31.62 -37.41
C LEU A 222 -12.92 31.05 -36.44
N SER A 223 -13.52 29.91 -36.79
CA SER A 223 -14.48 29.18 -35.96
C SER A 223 -14.09 27.72 -35.77
N SER A 224 -14.17 27.23 -34.54
CA SER A 224 -13.96 25.82 -34.21
C SER A 224 -15.27 25.03 -34.01
N ALA A 225 -16.42 25.63 -34.35
CA ALA A 225 -17.70 24.93 -34.30
C ALA A 225 -17.79 23.88 -35.43
N THR A 226 -18.20 22.65 -35.10
CA THR A 226 -18.30 21.52 -36.05
C THR A 226 -19.63 21.48 -36.82
N ASN A 227 -20.53 22.41 -36.53
CA ASN A 227 -21.87 22.54 -37.11
C ASN A 227 -22.16 23.97 -37.60
N SER A 228 -21.13 24.78 -37.88
CA SER A 228 -21.32 26.16 -38.31
C SER A 228 -21.95 26.23 -39.71
N THR A 229 -23.00 27.03 -39.85
CA THR A 229 -23.65 27.35 -41.13
C THR A 229 -23.25 28.73 -41.66
N SER A 230 -22.26 29.39 -41.05
CA SER A 230 -21.85 30.73 -41.41
C SER A 230 -20.97 30.75 -42.66
N GLU A 231 -21.32 31.60 -43.62
CA GLU A 231 -20.52 31.85 -44.82
C GLU A 231 -19.41 32.89 -44.63
N THR A 232 -19.36 33.54 -43.46
CA THR A 232 -18.38 34.61 -43.14
C THR A 232 -17.27 34.15 -42.20
N LEU A 233 -17.31 32.89 -41.74
CA LEU A 233 -16.34 32.28 -40.84
C LEU A 233 -15.54 31.20 -41.56
N ALA A 234 -14.25 31.09 -41.29
CA ALA A 234 -13.43 29.98 -41.76
C ALA A 234 -13.29 28.90 -40.67
N ALA A 235 -13.46 27.63 -41.06
CA ALA A 235 -13.27 26.50 -40.16
C ALA A 235 -11.79 26.36 -39.75
N THR A 236 -11.52 26.15 -38.47
CA THR A 236 -10.16 25.83 -37.99
C THR A 236 -9.78 24.38 -38.31
N PRO A 237 -8.48 24.05 -38.38
CA PRO A 237 -8.03 22.66 -38.44
C PRO A 237 -8.58 21.78 -37.31
N ASN A 238 -8.84 22.37 -36.14
CA ASN A 238 -9.46 21.68 -35.01
C ASN A 238 -10.91 21.24 -35.31
N ALA A 239 -11.74 22.13 -35.88
CA ALA A 239 -13.09 21.77 -36.31
C ALA A 239 -13.07 20.71 -37.41
N VAL A 240 -12.20 20.87 -38.42
CA VAL A 240 -12.07 19.91 -39.52
C VAL A 240 -11.64 18.54 -38.99
N LYS A 241 -10.65 18.50 -38.09
CA LYS A 241 -10.19 17.26 -37.45
C LYS A 241 -11.31 16.60 -36.64
N ALA A 242 -12.05 17.36 -35.84
CA ALA A 242 -13.16 16.81 -35.04
C ALA A 242 -14.25 16.21 -35.93
N VAL A 243 -14.62 16.87 -37.03
CA VAL A 243 -15.56 16.31 -38.02
C VAL A 243 -15.01 15.06 -38.71
N MET A 244 -13.72 15.06 -39.06
CA MET A 244 -13.05 13.90 -39.68
C MET A 244 -13.00 12.71 -38.71
N ASP A 245 -12.65 12.94 -37.45
CA ASP A 245 -12.61 11.91 -36.39
C ASP A 245 -14.00 11.31 -36.15
N GLU A 246 -15.05 12.14 -36.10
CA GLU A 246 -16.45 11.66 -36.00
C GLU A 246 -16.90 10.90 -37.26
N THR A 247 -16.50 11.36 -38.45
CA THR A 247 -16.82 10.67 -39.71
C THR A 247 -16.15 9.31 -39.79
N ASN A 248 -14.90 9.20 -39.30
CA ASN A 248 -14.15 7.94 -39.24
C ASN A 248 -14.74 6.92 -38.25
N LYS A 249 -15.59 7.34 -37.29
CA LYS A 249 -16.33 6.43 -36.41
C LYS A 249 -17.57 5.83 -37.07
N LYS A 250 -18.08 6.43 -38.15
CA LYS A 250 -19.26 5.94 -38.84
C LYS A 250 -18.89 4.78 -39.77
N ALA A 251 -19.78 3.80 -39.87
CA ALA A 251 -19.58 2.69 -40.79
C ALA A 251 -19.72 3.15 -42.26
N PRO A 252 -19.03 2.51 -43.23
CA PRO A 252 -19.21 2.78 -44.65
C PRO A 252 -20.67 2.63 -45.08
N LEU A 253 -21.15 3.52 -45.96
CA LEU A 253 -22.53 3.48 -46.46
C LEU A 253 -22.82 2.18 -47.25
N ASN A 254 -21.86 1.74 -48.05
CA ASN A 254 -21.93 0.49 -48.79
C ASN A 254 -21.14 -0.59 -48.06
N SER A 255 -21.79 -1.72 -47.78
CA SER A 255 -21.18 -2.91 -47.18
C SER A 255 -20.39 -2.63 -45.89
N PRO A 256 -21.01 -2.05 -44.85
CA PRO A 256 -20.33 -1.86 -43.57
C PRO A 256 -19.89 -3.20 -42.97
N ALA A 257 -18.62 -3.29 -42.57
CA ALA A 257 -18.15 -4.42 -41.78
C ALA A 257 -18.62 -4.25 -40.33
N LEU A 258 -19.45 -5.18 -39.85
CA LEU A 258 -19.91 -5.19 -38.46
C LEU A 258 -18.85 -5.91 -37.59
N THR A 259 -18.41 -5.28 -36.50
CA THR A 259 -17.47 -5.85 -35.54
C THR A 259 -18.06 -5.78 -34.12
N GLY A 260 -17.62 -6.64 -33.21
CA GLY A 260 -18.17 -6.72 -31.85
C GLY A 260 -19.58 -7.34 -31.81
N THR A 261 -20.48 -6.75 -31.00
CA THR A 261 -21.87 -7.20 -30.80
C THR A 261 -22.88 -6.15 -31.30
N PRO A 262 -23.11 -6.03 -32.63
CA PRO A 262 -24.05 -5.07 -33.18
C PRO A 262 -25.49 -5.36 -32.73
N THR A 263 -26.23 -4.34 -32.32
CA THR A 263 -27.66 -4.44 -31.97
C THR A 263 -28.52 -4.04 -33.16
N THR A 264 -29.54 -4.85 -33.48
CA THR A 264 -30.55 -4.52 -34.50
C THR A 264 -31.96 -4.71 -33.91
N PRO A 265 -32.97 -3.93 -34.34
CA PRO A 265 -34.34 -4.17 -33.95
C PRO A 265 -34.80 -5.57 -34.37
N THR A 266 -35.51 -6.28 -33.49
CA THR A 266 -36.11 -7.59 -33.79
C THR A 266 -37.29 -7.42 -34.73
N ALA A 267 -37.19 -8.02 -35.91
CA ALA A 267 -38.27 -7.98 -36.90
C ALA A 267 -39.47 -8.84 -36.45
N PRO A 268 -40.70 -8.52 -36.88
CA PRO A 268 -41.85 -9.42 -36.74
C PRO A 268 -41.62 -10.74 -37.49
N GLN A 269 -42.24 -11.84 -37.01
CA GLN A 269 -42.21 -13.14 -37.70
C GLN A 269 -42.72 -13.02 -39.15
N GLY A 270 -42.09 -13.76 -40.06
CA GLY A 270 -42.43 -13.76 -41.50
C GLY A 270 -41.73 -12.68 -42.32
N THR A 271 -40.91 -11.82 -41.71
CA THR A 271 -40.10 -10.82 -42.44
C THR A 271 -39.09 -11.50 -43.37
N ASN A 272 -39.10 -11.14 -44.67
CA ASN A 272 -38.26 -11.74 -45.72
C ASN A 272 -37.49 -10.71 -46.58
N SER A 273 -37.22 -9.53 -46.02
CA SER A 273 -36.48 -8.46 -46.69
C SER A 273 -34.95 -8.59 -46.48
N THR A 274 -34.18 -7.63 -47.00
CA THR A 274 -32.71 -7.56 -46.86
C THR A 274 -32.23 -7.03 -45.50
N GLN A 275 -33.10 -6.93 -44.50
CA GLN A 275 -32.76 -6.52 -43.15
C GLN A 275 -31.82 -7.54 -42.46
N ILE A 276 -30.88 -7.07 -41.64
CA ILE A 276 -30.06 -7.93 -40.77
C ILE A 276 -30.96 -8.62 -39.74
N ALA A 277 -30.96 -9.96 -39.72
CA ALA A 277 -31.68 -10.75 -38.72
C ALA A 277 -31.02 -10.62 -37.34
N SER A 278 -31.80 -10.25 -36.31
CA SER A 278 -31.34 -10.28 -34.92
C SER A 278 -31.31 -11.72 -34.39
N THR A 279 -30.48 -11.97 -33.36
CA THR A 279 -30.44 -13.28 -32.69
C THR A 279 -31.80 -13.69 -32.11
N ALA A 280 -32.57 -12.72 -31.59
CA ALA A 280 -33.93 -12.96 -31.09
C ALA A 280 -34.91 -13.38 -32.20
N PHE A 281 -34.83 -12.78 -33.39
CA PHE A 281 -35.65 -13.17 -34.54
C PHE A 281 -35.31 -14.60 -34.99
N VAL A 282 -34.02 -14.94 -35.07
CA VAL A 282 -33.55 -16.28 -35.44
C VAL A 282 -33.99 -17.32 -34.41
N MET A 283 -33.85 -17.05 -33.11
CA MET A 283 -34.34 -17.94 -32.05
C MET A 283 -35.85 -18.16 -32.14
N ALA A 284 -36.64 -17.10 -32.38
CA ALA A 284 -38.09 -17.22 -32.54
C ALA A 284 -38.48 -18.02 -33.80
N ALA A 285 -37.73 -17.89 -34.89
CA ALA A 285 -37.96 -18.68 -36.11
C ALA A 285 -37.58 -20.16 -35.92
N ILE A 286 -36.49 -20.44 -35.22
CA ILE A 286 -36.07 -21.81 -34.87
C ILE A 286 -37.09 -22.46 -33.94
N ALA A 287 -37.56 -21.74 -32.91
CA ALA A 287 -38.59 -22.25 -32.01
C ALA A 287 -39.87 -22.62 -32.76
N ALA A 288 -40.35 -21.73 -33.65
CA ALA A 288 -41.51 -22.03 -34.48
C ALA A 288 -41.30 -23.22 -35.43
N LEU A 289 -40.09 -23.42 -35.95
CA LEU A 289 -39.76 -24.58 -36.77
C LEU A 289 -39.72 -25.88 -35.95
N VAL A 290 -39.16 -25.85 -34.74
CA VAL A 290 -39.14 -26.97 -33.79
C VAL A 290 -40.57 -27.34 -33.38
N ASP A 291 -41.41 -26.36 -33.08
CA ASP A 291 -42.83 -26.57 -32.74
C ASP A 291 -43.66 -27.10 -33.92
N SER A 292 -43.25 -26.79 -35.16
CA SER A 292 -43.87 -27.32 -36.38
C SER A 292 -43.37 -28.72 -36.77
N SER A 293 -42.38 -29.27 -36.05
CA SER A 293 -41.84 -30.59 -36.37
C SER A 293 -42.86 -31.69 -35.99
N PRO A 294 -43.16 -32.64 -36.89
CA PRO A 294 -44.12 -33.72 -36.64
C PRO A 294 -43.78 -34.53 -35.39
N ASP A 295 -44.81 -35.12 -34.77
CA ASP A 295 -44.79 -35.86 -33.49
C ASP A 295 -43.58 -36.79 -33.26
N ALA A 296 -42.93 -37.29 -34.31
CA ALA A 296 -41.70 -38.08 -34.24
C ALA A 296 -40.48 -37.32 -33.64
N LEU A 297 -40.41 -35.99 -33.71
CA LEU A 297 -39.33 -35.17 -33.13
C LEU A 297 -39.67 -34.59 -31.74
N ASN A 298 -40.96 -34.50 -31.38
CA ASN A 298 -41.38 -34.22 -30.00
C ASN A 298 -41.04 -35.39 -29.05
N THR A 299 -40.83 -36.59 -29.62
CA THR A 299 -40.72 -37.84 -28.86
C THR A 299 -39.63 -37.79 -27.80
N LEU A 300 -38.51 -37.11 -28.02
CA LEU A 300 -37.46 -37.00 -27.00
C LEU A 300 -37.91 -36.17 -25.79
N ASN A 301 -38.72 -35.13 -26.01
CA ASN A 301 -39.31 -34.34 -24.92
C ASN A 301 -40.44 -35.09 -24.23
N GLU A 302 -41.26 -35.83 -24.99
CA GLU A 302 -42.28 -36.73 -24.41
C GLU A 302 -41.66 -37.90 -23.64
N LEU A 303 -40.57 -38.49 -24.12
CA LEU A 303 -39.77 -39.51 -23.43
C LEU A 303 -39.14 -38.93 -22.16
N ALA A 304 -38.56 -37.74 -22.22
CA ALA A 304 -38.02 -37.05 -21.05
C ALA A 304 -39.11 -36.81 -20.00
N ALA A 305 -40.28 -36.30 -20.42
CA ALA A 305 -41.43 -36.10 -19.54
C ALA A 305 -42.00 -37.41 -18.99
N ALA A 306 -42.12 -38.46 -19.80
CA ALA A 306 -42.60 -39.79 -19.39
C ALA A 306 -41.67 -40.49 -18.40
N LEU A 307 -40.37 -40.19 -18.45
CA LEU A 307 -39.36 -40.62 -17.48
C LEU A 307 -39.21 -39.64 -16.30
N GLY A 308 -40.11 -38.67 -16.17
CA GLY A 308 -40.17 -37.75 -15.03
C GLY A 308 -39.14 -36.62 -15.04
N ASN A 309 -38.52 -36.34 -16.20
CA ASN A 309 -37.42 -35.39 -16.35
C ASN A 309 -36.26 -35.63 -15.38
N ASP A 310 -36.01 -36.89 -15.00
CA ASP A 310 -34.99 -37.24 -14.01
C ASP A 310 -33.58 -37.24 -14.66
N PRO A 311 -32.69 -36.28 -14.31
CA PRO A 311 -31.33 -36.24 -14.85
C PRO A 311 -30.48 -37.44 -14.42
N ASN A 312 -30.90 -38.14 -13.37
CA ASN A 312 -30.24 -39.31 -12.80
C ASN A 312 -31.06 -40.58 -12.99
N PHE A 313 -31.92 -40.64 -14.02
CA PHE A 313 -32.84 -41.76 -14.26
C PHE A 313 -32.17 -43.14 -14.10
N ALA A 314 -30.95 -43.31 -14.63
CA ALA A 314 -30.18 -44.54 -14.48
C ALA A 314 -29.86 -44.90 -13.01
N THR A 315 -29.46 -43.91 -12.21
CA THR A 315 -29.20 -44.06 -10.76
C THR A 315 -30.49 -44.34 -10.00
N THR A 316 -31.57 -43.62 -10.31
CA THR A 316 -32.88 -43.83 -9.69
C THR A 316 -33.41 -45.23 -9.95
N MET A 317 -33.32 -45.72 -11.19
CA MET A 317 -33.69 -47.09 -11.54
C MET A 317 -32.76 -48.11 -10.87
N THR A 318 -31.46 -47.85 -10.80
CA THR A 318 -30.52 -48.73 -10.12
C THR A 318 -30.83 -48.84 -8.63
N ASN A 319 -31.18 -47.74 -7.96
CA ASN A 319 -31.60 -47.74 -6.55
C ASN A 319 -32.94 -48.45 -6.35
N ALA A 320 -33.91 -48.21 -7.24
CA ALA A 320 -35.22 -48.88 -7.19
C ALA A 320 -35.11 -50.40 -7.38
N LEU A 321 -34.18 -50.84 -8.24
CA LEU A 321 -33.86 -52.26 -8.45
C LEU A 321 -33.03 -52.84 -7.30
N ALA A 322 -32.12 -52.06 -6.69
CA ALA A 322 -31.30 -52.51 -5.55
C ALA A 322 -32.13 -52.83 -4.30
N GLY A 323 -33.29 -52.19 -4.14
CA GLY A 323 -34.25 -52.53 -3.08
C GLY A 323 -35.07 -53.80 -3.34
N LYS A 324 -34.97 -54.42 -4.52
CA LYS A 324 -35.63 -55.69 -4.83
C LYS A 324 -34.78 -56.86 -4.33
N GLN A 325 -35.44 -57.98 -4.06
CA GLN A 325 -34.75 -59.21 -3.67
C GLN A 325 -33.75 -59.61 -4.76
N PRO A 326 -32.45 -59.79 -4.44
CA PRO A 326 -31.48 -60.28 -5.41
C PRO A 326 -31.92 -61.63 -5.98
N LYS A 327 -31.54 -61.89 -7.23
CA LYS A 327 -31.75 -63.20 -7.83
C LYS A 327 -30.96 -64.23 -7.01
N ASP A 328 -31.67 -65.13 -6.35
CA ASP A 328 -31.12 -66.17 -5.50
C ASP A 328 -31.65 -67.54 -5.95
N ALA A 329 -30.74 -68.51 -6.09
CA ALA A 329 -31.07 -69.80 -6.66
C ALA A 329 -31.95 -70.65 -5.72
N THR A 330 -31.76 -70.51 -4.41
CA THR A 330 -32.59 -71.18 -3.39
C THR A 330 -34.02 -70.60 -3.38
N LEU A 331 -34.16 -69.27 -3.44
CA LEU A 331 -35.48 -68.62 -3.51
C LEU A 331 -36.20 -68.92 -4.83
N THR A 332 -35.45 -69.04 -5.93
CA THR A 332 -35.98 -69.50 -7.22
C THR A 332 -36.52 -70.92 -7.11
N ALA A 333 -35.73 -71.85 -6.55
CA ALA A 333 -36.13 -73.24 -6.36
C ALA A 333 -37.36 -73.39 -5.45
N LEU A 334 -37.52 -72.51 -4.46
CA LEU A 334 -38.69 -72.48 -3.59
C LEU A 334 -39.94 -71.90 -4.28
N ALA A 335 -39.76 -70.85 -5.09
CA ALA A 335 -40.85 -70.22 -5.86
C ALA A 335 -41.39 -71.10 -6.99
N GLU A 336 -40.57 -72.00 -7.53
CA GLU A 336 -40.95 -72.98 -8.56
C GLU A 336 -41.78 -74.16 -8.02
N LEU A 337 -41.86 -74.34 -6.70
CA LEU A 337 -42.68 -75.40 -6.12
C LEU A 337 -44.17 -75.17 -6.41
N ALA A 338 -44.80 -76.12 -7.09
CA ALA A 338 -46.24 -76.08 -7.33
C ALA A 338 -47.02 -76.14 -6.02
N THR A 339 -47.58 -75.01 -5.59
CA THR A 339 -48.35 -74.94 -4.34
C THR A 339 -49.53 -75.89 -4.39
N SER A 340 -49.63 -76.78 -3.39
CA SER A 340 -50.72 -77.74 -3.25
C SER A 340 -50.99 -77.96 -1.77
N ALA A 341 -52.25 -78.26 -1.43
CA ALA A 341 -52.62 -78.59 -0.07
C ALA A 341 -51.83 -79.81 0.42
N ASP A 342 -51.60 -79.88 1.73
CA ASP A 342 -51.02 -81.05 2.39
C ASP A 342 -49.60 -81.42 1.92
N LYS A 343 -48.83 -80.43 1.45
CA LYS A 343 -47.42 -80.58 1.09
C LYS A 343 -46.51 -79.81 2.04
N LEU A 344 -45.33 -80.36 2.30
CA LEU A 344 -44.26 -79.69 3.05
C LEU A 344 -43.05 -79.48 2.11
N PRO A 345 -42.60 -78.23 1.93
CA PRO A 345 -41.33 -77.94 1.26
C PRO A 345 -40.13 -78.46 2.06
N TYR A 346 -39.17 -79.05 1.37
CA TYR A 346 -37.88 -79.44 1.94
C TYR A 346 -36.78 -79.34 0.89
N PHE A 347 -35.52 -79.22 1.33
CA PHE A 347 -34.38 -79.16 0.42
C PHE A 347 -33.84 -80.57 0.13
N THR A 348 -33.61 -80.85 -1.16
CA THR A 348 -33.01 -82.11 -1.62
C THR A 348 -31.53 -81.95 -1.97
N GLY A 349 -31.02 -80.71 -1.93
CA GLY A 349 -29.64 -80.33 -2.17
C GLY A 349 -29.50 -78.81 -2.17
N ALA A 350 -28.28 -78.30 -2.42
CA ALA A 350 -28.07 -76.86 -2.63
C ALA A 350 -28.92 -76.36 -3.80
N ASP A 351 -29.65 -75.26 -3.58
CA ASP A 351 -30.53 -74.63 -4.57
C ASP A 351 -31.58 -75.58 -5.19
N ARG A 352 -32.00 -76.61 -4.44
CA ARG A 352 -33.02 -77.57 -4.87
C ARG A 352 -34.03 -77.80 -3.75
N ALA A 353 -35.27 -77.43 -4.01
CA ALA A 353 -36.40 -77.72 -3.14
C ALA A 353 -37.33 -78.75 -3.79
N ALA A 354 -38.01 -79.52 -2.98
CA ALA A 354 -39.06 -80.42 -3.41
C ALA A 354 -40.22 -80.38 -2.41
N LEU A 355 -41.37 -80.91 -2.82
CA LEU A 355 -42.52 -81.11 -1.96
C LEU A 355 -42.62 -82.59 -1.57
N THR A 356 -42.83 -82.85 -0.30
CA THR A 356 -43.28 -84.16 0.18
C THR A 356 -44.71 -84.07 0.70
N ALA A 357 -45.43 -85.19 0.69
CA ALA A 357 -46.76 -85.24 1.29
C ALA A 357 -46.64 -85.15 2.82
N LEU A 358 -47.36 -84.20 3.42
CA LEU A 358 -47.45 -84.08 4.87
C LEU A 358 -48.78 -84.68 5.33
N THR A 359 -48.71 -85.82 6.01
CA THR A 359 -49.91 -86.55 6.46
C THR A 359 -50.76 -85.73 7.43
N SER A 360 -52.04 -86.06 7.56
CA SER A 360 -52.93 -85.42 8.54
C SER A 360 -52.40 -85.54 9.97
N VAL A 361 -51.77 -86.68 10.30
CA VAL A 361 -51.07 -86.92 11.57
C VAL A 361 -49.90 -85.95 11.73
N GLY A 362 -49.04 -85.84 10.73
CA GLY A 362 -47.89 -84.93 10.75
C GLY A 362 -48.30 -83.46 10.90
N ARG A 363 -49.33 -83.02 10.17
CA ARG A 363 -49.89 -81.66 10.32
C ARG A 363 -50.44 -81.42 11.73
N THR A 364 -51.15 -82.40 12.28
CA THR A 364 -51.74 -82.27 13.62
C THR A 364 -50.68 -82.18 14.70
N ILE A 365 -49.58 -82.94 14.58
CA ILE A 365 -48.45 -82.89 15.52
C ILE A 365 -47.71 -81.55 15.41
N LEU A 366 -47.34 -81.11 14.20
CA LEU A 366 -46.63 -79.83 13.99
C LEU A 366 -47.47 -78.62 14.43
N GLY A 367 -48.80 -78.74 14.41
CA GLY A 367 -49.71 -77.72 14.90
C GLY A 367 -49.91 -77.69 16.43
N LYS A 368 -49.34 -78.64 17.19
CA LYS A 368 -49.43 -78.61 18.66
C LYS A 368 -48.44 -77.60 19.23
N THR A 369 -48.94 -76.75 20.13
CA THR A 369 -48.16 -75.69 20.79
C THR A 369 -47.46 -76.15 22.07
N SER A 370 -47.65 -77.41 22.48
CA SER A 370 -47.03 -77.96 23.69
C SER A 370 -46.72 -79.44 23.52
N THR A 371 -45.70 -79.91 24.25
CA THR A 371 -45.40 -81.33 24.40
C THR A 371 -46.61 -82.09 24.94
N GLN A 372 -47.36 -81.52 25.87
CA GLN A 372 -48.60 -82.12 26.38
C GLN A 372 -49.62 -82.37 25.28
N GLY A 373 -49.85 -81.40 24.38
CA GLY A 373 -50.77 -81.55 23.27
C GLY A 373 -50.35 -82.61 22.24
N VAL A 374 -49.04 -82.87 22.12
CA VAL A 374 -48.52 -83.99 21.30
C VAL A 374 -48.78 -85.32 22.00
N LEU A 375 -48.50 -85.42 23.31
CA LEU A 375 -48.75 -86.63 24.10
C LEU A 375 -50.24 -87.01 24.07
N ASP A 376 -51.15 -86.04 24.24
CA ASP A 376 -52.60 -86.25 24.19
C ASP A 376 -53.04 -86.77 22.82
N TYR A 377 -52.50 -86.21 21.74
CA TYR A 377 -52.82 -86.64 20.38
C TYR A 377 -52.34 -88.06 20.07
N LEU A 378 -51.17 -88.44 20.60
CA LEU A 378 -50.64 -89.80 20.48
C LEU A 378 -51.32 -90.79 21.45
N GLY A 379 -52.23 -90.33 22.32
CA GLY A 379 -52.89 -91.16 23.32
C GLY A 379 -51.95 -91.62 24.45
N LEU A 380 -50.85 -90.91 24.68
CA LEU A 380 -49.85 -91.25 25.69
C LEU A 380 -50.32 -90.76 27.07
N GLY A 381 -50.65 -91.70 27.95
CA GLY A 381 -51.07 -91.42 29.32
C GLY A 381 -49.92 -91.04 30.26
N GLU A 382 -50.25 -90.83 31.54
CA GLU A 382 -49.30 -90.40 32.59
C GLU A 382 -48.07 -91.31 32.73
N ALA A 383 -48.19 -92.60 32.39
CA ALA A 383 -47.07 -93.54 32.40
C ALA A 383 -45.93 -93.12 31.46
N ALA A 384 -46.26 -92.59 30.27
CA ALA A 384 -45.26 -92.13 29.28
C ALA A 384 -44.48 -90.90 29.75
N LYS A 385 -44.95 -90.22 30.79
CA LYS A 385 -44.29 -89.06 31.41
C LYS A 385 -43.36 -89.45 32.56
N LYS A 386 -43.36 -90.73 32.97
CA LYS A 386 -42.60 -91.22 34.13
C LYS A 386 -41.36 -91.98 33.68
N ASN A 387 -40.27 -91.81 34.43
CA ASN A 387 -39.07 -92.61 34.27
C ASN A 387 -39.28 -94.01 34.85
N VAL A 388 -38.52 -94.99 34.34
CA VAL A 388 -38.47 -96.36 34.89
C VAL A 388 -37.43 -96.41 36.02
N GLY A 389 -37.79 -96.99 37.17
CA GLY A 389 -36.92 -97.13 38.34
C GLY A 389 -37.67 -97.22 39.67
N THR A 390 -36.94 -97.14 40.79
CA THR A 390 -37.45 -97.32 42.17
C THR A 390 -37.71 -96.01 42.95
N GLY A 391 -37.45 -94.86 42.34
CA GLY A 391 -37.67 -93.54 42.93
C GLY A 391 -39.14 -93.10 42.97
N THR A 392 -39.43 -92.04 43.74
CA THR A 392 -40.78 -91.47 43.82
C THR A 392 -41.30 -91.07 42.44
N ASN A 393 -42.54 -91.44 42.13
CA ASN A 393 -43.21 -91.19 40.85
C ASN A 393 -42.55 -91.87 39.63
N GLN A 394 -41.82 -92.97 39.83
CA GLN A 394 -41.32 -93.83 38.75
C GLN A 394 -42.19 -95.07 38.55
N ILE A 395 -42.07 -95.70 37.37
CA ILE A 395 -42.65 -97.02 37.10
C ILE A 395 -41.61 -98.07 37.52
N PRO A 396 -41.92 -98.98 38.47
CA PRO A 396 -40.98 -100.03 38.88
C PRO A 396 -40.59 -100.92 37.71
N ASP A 397 -39.30 -101.20 37.58
CA ASP A 397 -38.81 -102.22 36.64
C ASP A 397 -38.95 -103.64 37.21
N MET A 398 -38.65 -104.65 36.39
CA MET A 398 -38.68 -106.05 36.84
C MET A 398 -37.61 -106.35 37.91
N GLY A 399 -36.48 -105.62 37.91
CA GLY A 399 -35.42 -105.75 38.91
C GLY A 399 -35.89 -105.40 40.33
N SER A 400 -36.87 -104.52 40.43
CA SER A 400 -37.53 -104.11 41.67
C SER A 400 -38.34 -105.23 42.35
N PHE A 401 -38.61 -106.33 41.63
CA PHE A 401 -39.31 -107.52 42.11
C PHE A 401 -38.39 -108.75 42.18
N THR A 402 -37.09 -108.58 42.47
CA THR A 402 -36.11 -109.69 42.52
C THR A 402 -36.61 -110.85 43.40
N LEU A 403 -36.63 -112.06 42.84
CA LEU A 403 -37.22 -113.25 43.45
C LEU A 403 -36.27 -114.45 43.30
N SER A 404 -36.12 -115.23 44.37
CA SER A 404 -35.48 -116.54 44.36
C SER A 404 -36.41 -117.57 44.98
N VAL A 405 -36.95 -118.48 44.15
CA VAL A 405 -37.99 -119.48 44.52
C VAL A 405 -37.38 -120.83 44.89
N SER A 406 -36.32 -120.82 45.70
CA SER A 406 -35.72 -122.06 46.21
C SER A 406 -36.32 -122.44 47.57
N GLY A 407 -36.04 -123.66 48.07
CA GLY A 407 -36.47 -124.08 49.40
C GLY A 407 -36.04 -123.11 50.51
N THR A 408 -34.90 -122.44 50.32
CA THR A 408 -34.50 -121.23 51.04
C THR A 408 -34.46 -120.06 50.05
N GLY A 409 -35.42 -119.15 50.13
CA GLY A 409 -35.69 -118.17 49.09
C GLY A 409 -36.07 -116.80 49.62
N TYR A 410 -36.19 -115.83 48.71
CA TYR A 410 -36.59 -114.48 49.05
C TYR A 410 -37.35 -113.80 47.91
N GLN A 411 -38.14 -112.79 48.25
CA GLN A 411 -38.73 -111.85 47.32
C GLN A 411 -38.50 -110.42 47.84
N LYS A 412 -37.89 -109.58 46.99
CA LYS A 412 -37.85 -108.13 47.21
C LYS A 412 -39.11 -107.51 46.61
N LEU A 413 -39.70 -106.58 47.34
CA LEU A 413 -40.84 -105.80 46.90
C LEU A 413 -40.40 -104.36 46.58
N PRO A 414 -41.04 -103.67 45.63
CA PRO A 414 -40.70 -102.28 45.29
C PRO A 414 -40.85 -101.31 46.47
N SER A 415 -41.57 -101.69 47.52
CA SER A 415 -41.69 -100.94 48.77
C SER A 415 -40.42 -100.95 49.62
N GLY A 416 -39.40 -101.74 49.25
CA GLY A 416 -38.21 -101.98 50.05
C GLY A 416 -38.38 -103.11 51.08
N PHE A 417 -39.59 -103.65 51.25
CA PHE A 417 -39.79 -104.86 52.03
C PHE A 417 -39.20 -106.07 51.33
N ILE A 418 -38.64 -106.97 52.13
CA ILE A 418 -38.11 -108.24 51.70
C ILE A 418 -38.81 -109.33 52.50
N LEU A 419 -39.35 -110.31 51.79
CA LEU A 419 -39.85 -111.57 52.37
C LEU A 419 -38.78 -112.62 52.15
N GLN A 420 -38.45 -113.39 53.19
CA GLN A 420 -37.43 -114.44 53.12
C GLN A 420 -37.95 -115.69 53.81
N TRP A 421 -37.66 -116.87 53.28
CA TRP A 421 -38.05 -118.14 53.86
C TRP A 421 -36.92 -119.16 53.75
N GLY A 422 -36.98 -120.21 54.56
CA GLY A 422 -36.01 -121.30 54.51
C GLY A 422 -36.15 -122.27 55.66
N SER A 423 -35.25 -123.25 55.70
CA SER A 423 -35.15 -124.21 56.80
C SER A 423 -34.17 -123.74 57.89
N ILE A 424 -34.35 -124.29 59.08
CA ILE A 424 -33.52 -124.12 60.28
C ILE A 424 -32.77 -125.44 60.50
N GLY A 425 -31.48 -125.37 60.78
CA GLY A 425 -30.68 -126.58 61.09
C GLY A 425 -31.14 -127.25 62.39
N ALA A 426 -31.11 -128.59 62.45
CA ALA A 426 -31.58 -129.34 63.61
C ALA A 426 -30.62 -129.21 64.82
N PRO A 427 -31.04 -128.63 65.96
CA PRO A 427 -30.18 -128.49 67.15
C PRO A 427 -29.98 -129.79 67.92
N GLY A 428 -28.85 -129.89 68.62
CA GLY A 428 -28.64 -130.83 69.73
C GLY A 428 -29.29 -130.35 71.04
N ILE A 429 -29.26 -131.18 72.09
CA ILE A 429 -29.79 -130.82 73.43
C ILE A 429 -29.22 -129.48 73.93
N ALA A 430 -30.11 -128.55 74.28
CA ALA A 430 -29.80 -127.25 74.90
C ALA A 430 -28.90 -126.29 74.09
N GLN A 431 -28.91 -126.37 72.76
CA GLN A 431 -28.11 -125.50 71.88
C GLN A 431 -28.95 -124.47 71.10
N ASP A 432 -28.40 -123.26 70.97
CA ASP A 432 -28.92 -122.22 70.09
C ASP A 432 -28.51 -122.49 68.64
N VAL A 433 -29.47 -122.44 67.71
CA VAL A 433 -29.24 -122.53 66.28
C VAL A 433 -29.18 -121.13 65.70
N VAL A 434 -28.10 -120.82 65.01
CA VAL A 434 -27.97 -119.61 64.22
C VAL A 434 -28.42 -119.90 62.80
N THR A 435 -29.53 -119.29 62.38
CA THR A 435 -30.04 -119.41 61.00
C THR A 435 -29.78 -118.10 60.26
N HIS A 436 -29.14 -118.19 59.10
CA HIS A 436 -28.85 -117.03 58.25
C HIS A 436 -29.97 -116.84 57.23
N PHE A 437 -30.35 -115.59 56.98
CA PHE A 437 -31.29 -115.26 55.93
C PHE A 437 -30.65 -115.43 54.54
N PRO A 438 -31.41 -115.82 53.51
CA PRO A 438 -30.92 -115.94 52.13
C PRO A 438 -30.15 -114.71 51.64
N ILE A 439 -30.61 -113.51 52.02
CA ILE A 439 -29.92 -112.24 51.84
C ILE A 439 -30.01 -111.41 53.12
N ALA A 440 -29.09 -110.48 53.32
CA ALA A 440 -29.21 -109.52 54.41
C ALA A 440 -30.40 -108.58 54.17
N PHE A 441 -31.21 -108.33 55.20
CA PHE A 441 -32.15 -107.20 55.19
C PHE A 441 -31.34 -105.89 55.19
N PRO A 442 -31.60 -104.94 54.28
CA PRO A 442 -30.80 -103.72 54.17
C PRO A 442 -30.71 -102.92 55.48
N ASN A 443 -31.77 -102.90 56.28
CA ASN A 443 -31.81 -102.22 57.57
C ASN A 443 -31.90 -103.21 58.74
N ARG A 444 -32.96 -104.02 58.81
CA ARG A 444 -33.20 -104.97 59.91
C ARG A 444 -34.24 -106.02 59.55
N CYS A 445 -34.17 -107.17 60.22
CA CYS A 445 -35.31 -108.07 60.27
C CYS A 445 -36.40 -107.47 61.17
N LEU A 446 -37.63 -107.37 60.66
CA LEU A 446 -38.76 -106.83 61.42
C LEU A 446 -39.48 -107.92 62.21
N ARG A 447 -39.63 -109.11 61.59
CA ARG A 447 -40.34 -110.23 62.19
C ARG A 447 -39.78 -111.55 61.66
N VAL A 448 -39.61 -112.52 62.55
CA VAL A 448 -39.40 -113.93 62.19
C VAL A 448 -40.54 -114.76 62.76
N LEU A 449 -41.10 -115.62 61.93
CA LEU A 449 -42.01 -116.69 62.31
C LEU A 449 -41.31 -118.00 62.04
N VAL A 450 -41.35 -118.91 63.02
CA VAL A 450 -40.80 -120.26 62.90
C VAL A 450 -41.90 -121.28 63.11
N SER A 451 -41.85 -122.35 62.35
CA SER A 451 -42.72 -123.51 62.51
C SER A 451 -41.87 -124.76 62.64
N GLN A 452 -42.28 -125.67 63.52
CA GLN A 452 -41.71 -127.01 63.52
C GLN A 452 -42.19 -127.75 62.26
N ASP A 453 -41.27 -128.41 61.56
CA ASP A 453 -41.62 -129.35 60.50
C ASP A 453 -41.98 -130.70 61.16
N TYR A 454 -43.15 -131.22 60.84
CA TYR A 454 -43.60 -132.54 61.32
C TYR A 454 -43.34 -133.59 60.24
N THR A 455 -42.50 -134.58 60.56
CA THR A 455 -42.38 -135.79 59.75
C THR A 455 -43.37 -136.83 60.27
N PRO A 456 -44.31 -137.33 59.44
CA PRO A 456 -45.24 -138.38 59.82
C PRO A 456 -44.50 -139.58 60.44
N ASP A 457 -45.07 -140.11 61.52
CA ASP A 457 -44.60 -141.32 62.23
C ASP A 457 -43.20 -141.21 62.89
N SER A 458 -42.59 -140.02 62.92
CA SER A 458 -41.28 -139.80 63.57
C SER A 458 -41.30 -139.83 65.10
N GLY A 459 -42.48 -139.78 65.71
CA GLY A 459 -42.66 -139.66 67.17
C GLY A 459 -42.05 -138.39 67.79
N SER A 460 -41.53 -137.47 66.98
CA SER A 460 -40.74 -136.32 67.41
C SER A 460 -41.56 -135.02 67.30
N VAL A 461 -42.20 -134.62 68.40
CA VAL A 461 -43.03 -133.41 68.47
C VAL A 461 -42.47 -132.47 69.55
N GLY A 462 -42.47 -131.17 69.28
CA GLY A 462 -42.01 -130.15 70.22
C GLY A 462 -42.37 -128.75 69.77
N TYR A 463 -41.54 -127.78 70.14
CA TYR A 463 -41.66 -126.41 69.67
C TYR A 463 -40.30 -125.83 69.35
N ILE A 464 -40.30 -124.85 68.45
CA ILE A 464 -39.15 -124.03 68.12
C ILE A 464 -39.49 -122.62 68.56
N ALA A 465 -38.69 -122.07 69.46
CA ALA A 465 -38.78 -120.68 69.83
C ALA A 465 -37.70 -119.90 69.09
N CYS A 466 -38.05 -118.75 68.54
CA CYS A 466 -37.09 -117.76 68.06
C CYS A 466 -37.39 -116.41 68.69
N ALA A 467 -36.42 -115.50 68.67
CA ALA A 467 -36.72 -114.11 68.92
C ALA A 467 -37.60 -113.60 67.77
N GLY A 468 -38.89 -113.35 68.06
CA GLY A 468 -39.83 -112.86 67.05
C GLY A 468 -39.44 -111.50 66.47
N PHE A 469 -38.54 -110.77 67.14
CA PHE A 469 -37.85 -109.59 66.65
C PHE A 469 -36.34 -109.83 66.72
N SER A 470 -35.65 -109.69 65.58
CA SER A 470 -34.18 -109.78 65.51
C SER A 470 -33.65 -108.45 64.95
N PRO A 471 -32.91 -107.63 65.72
CA PRO A 471 -32.27 -106.44 65.17
C PRO A 471 -31.15 -106.79 64.18
N ASP A 472 -30.74 -108.06 64.11
CA ASP A 472 -29.71 -108.53 63.20
C ASP A 472 -30.28 -108.70 61.77
N PRO A 473 -29.71 -108.01 60.77
CA PRO A 473 -30.19 -108.08 59.39
C PRO A 473 -29.82 -109.38 58.66
N VAL A 474 -28.91 -110.20 59.22
CA VAL A 474 -28.30 -111.34 58.51
C VAL A 474 -28.76 -112.68 59.09
N LYS A 475 -29.19 -112.70 60.35
CA LYS A 475 -29.52 -113.95 61.03
C LYS A 475 -30.58 -113.77 62.13
N PHE A 476 -31.09 -114.91 62.57
CA PHE A 476 -31.83 -115.02 63.81
C PHE A 476 -31.39 -116.26 64.57
N ILE A 477 -31.69 -116.27 65.86
CA ILE A 477 -31.40 -117.39 66.74
C ILE A 477 -32.70 -118.08 67.10
N SER A 478 -32.69 -119.40 67.00
CA SER A 478 -33.79 -120.27 67.42
C SER A 478 -33.31 -121.37 68.33
N ARG A 479 -34.22 -121.92 69.14
CA ARG A 479 -33.96 -123.03 70.06
C ARG A 479 -35.13 -124.01 70.01
N ALA A 480 -34.82 -125.30 69.99
CA ALA A 480 -35.81 -126.37 70.03
C ALA A 480 -36.01 -126.94 71.43
N SER A 481 -37.21 -127.45 71.71
CA SER A 481 -37.53 -128.17 72.94
C SER A 481 -36.93 -129.58 73.00
N THR A 482 -36.70 -130.22 71.85
CA THR A 482 -36.17 -131.56 71.71
C THR A 482 -35.10 -131.62 70.62
N PRO A 483 -34.09 -132.50 70.73
CA PRO A 483 -33.04 -132.63 69.71
C PRO A 483 -33.58 -133.15 68.38
N GLY A 484 -32.99 -132.72 67.27
CA GLY A 484 -33.28 -133.30 65.96
C GLY A 484 -34.56 -132.81 65.28
N LEU A 485 -35.25 -131.81 65.84
CA LEU A 485 -36.44 -131.24 65.19
C LEU A 485 -36.07 -130.44 63.93
N GLY A 486 -36.68 -130.80 62.80
CA GLY A 486 -36.71 -129.97 61.61
C GLY A 486 -37.62 -128.76 61.80
N ALA A 487 -37.27 -127.63 61.20
CA ALA A 487 -38.08 -126.42 61.29
C ALA A 487 -37.84 -125.50 60.10
N SER A 488 -38.85 -124.67 59.81
CA SER A 488 -38.84 -123.68 58.75
C SER A 488 -39.13 -122.30 59.29
N PHE A 489 -38.73 -121.27 58.55
CA PHE A 489 -38.99 -119.87 58.90
C PHE A 489 -39.58 -119.09 57.75
N LEU A 490 -40.34 -118.06 58.12
CA LEU A 490 -40.72 -116.93 57.27
C LEU A 490 -40.31 -115.65 57.99
N ALA A 491 -39.53 -114.82 57.31
CA ALA A 491 -39.02 -113.56 57.82
C ALA A 491 -39.45 -112.40 56.93
N LEU A 492 -39.83 -111.31 57.57
CA LEU A 492 -40.12 -110.03 56.93
C LEU A 492 -39.12 -109.01 57.46
N GLY A 493 -38.55 -108.22 56.55
CA GLY A 493 -37.67 -107.12 56.92
C GLY A 493 -37.57 -106.09 55.81
N CYS A 494 -36.77 -105.07 56.06
CA CYS A 494 -36.47 -104.00 55.12
C CYS A 494 -35.06 -103.48 55.32
#